data_AF-A0A956LXY2-F1
#
_entry.id   AF-A0A956LXY2-F1
#
_cell.length_a   1.000
_cell.length_b   1.000
_cell.length_c   1.000
_cell.angle_alpha   90.00
_cell.angle_beta   90.00
_cell.angle_gamma   90.00
#
_symmetry.space_group_name_H-M   'P 1'
#
loop_
_entity.id
_entity.type
_entity.pdbx_description
1 polymer ?
#
loop_
_entity_poly.entity_id
_entity_poly.type
_entity_poly.pdbx_seq_one_letter_code
_entity_poly.pdbx_strand_id
1 'polypeptide(L)' 'MTSLPSRVRIVEVGPRDGLQNEKGVIPAQSKIAFIDALSEAGLPEIEVTSFVNPARIPQLADAETVLAGIQRRAGV' A
#
# COMPACT_ATOMS: atom_id res chain seq x y z
N MET A 1 -10.40 30.20 18.62
CA MET A 1 -11.05 28.92 18.23
C MET A 1 -10.32 28.39 17.02
N THR A 2 -9.71 27.21 17.10
CA THR A 2 -9.03 26.59 15.95
C THR A 2 -10.08 26.09 14.96
N SER A 3 -10.08 26.64 13.74
CA SER A 3 -10.96 26.17 12.66
C SER A 3 -10.39 24.90 12.04
N LEU A 4 -10.92 23.74 12.44
CA LEU A 4 -10.54 22.46 11.85
C LEU A 4 -11.50 22.08 10.72
N PRO A 5 -11.01 21.34 9.70
CA PRO A 5 -11.87 20.81 8.66
C PRO A 5 -12.88 19.80 9.22
N SER A 6 -14.08 19.77 8.64
CA SER A 6 -15.15 18.82 9.04
C SER A 6 -14.91 17.38 8.58
N ARG A 7 -13.93 17.16 7.68
CA ARG A 7 -13.53 15.85 7.16
C ARG A 7 -12.06 15.86 6.80
N VAL A 8 -11.40 14.71 7.00
CA VAL A 8 -10.04 14.43 6.55
C VAL A 8 -10.06 13.20 5.64
N ARG A 9 -9.18 13.17 4.64
CA ARG A 9 -8.89 11.98 3.83
C ARG A 9 -7.50 11.47 4.23
N ILE A 10 -7.45 10.20 4.62
CA ILE A 10 -6.19 9.50 4.88
C ILE A 10 -5.87 8.69 3.63
N VAL A 11 -4.65 8.84 3.13
CA VAL A 11 -4.10 8.05 2.03
C VAL A 11 -2.98 7.23 2.62
N GLU A 12 -3.15 5.91 2.65
CA GLU A 12 -2.15 5.01 3.19
C GLU A 12 -1.11 4.68 2.12
N VAL A 13 0.16 5.02 2.39
CA VAL A 13 1.27 4.85 1.43
C VAL A 13 2.31 3.85 1.91
N GLY A 14 2.10 3.22 3.07
CA GLY A 14 2.98 2.21 3.66
C GLY A 14 3.33 1.08 2.70
N PRO A 15 2.37 0.45 1.99
CA PRO A 15 2.67 -0.64 1.06
C PRO A 15 3.56 -0.24 -0.13
N ARG A 16 3.48 1.02 -0.60
CA ARG A 16 4.34 1.52 -1.69
C ARG A 16 5.55 2.27 -1.16
N ASP A 17 5.33 3.46 -0.62
CA ASP A 17 6.40 4.39 -0.24
C ASP A 17 7.13 3.91 1.02
N GLY A 18 6.41 3.34 1.97
CA GLY A 18 7.03 2.72 3.16
C GLY A 18 7.96 1.58 2.76
N LEU A 19 7.42 0.53 2.13
CA LEU A 19 8.20 -0.66 1.76
C LEU A 19 9.33 -0.38 0.76
N GLN A 20 9.18 0.63 -0.11
CA GLN A 20 10.26 1.06 -1.00
C GLN A 20 11.51 1.54 -0.23
N ASN A 21 11.32 2.14 0.95
CA ASN A 21 12.40 2.69 1.76
C ASN A 21 12.95 1.71 2.80
N GLU A 22 12.38 0.50 2.90
CA GLU A 22 12.87 -0.54 3.79
C GLU A 22 14.18 -1.17 3.27
N LYS A 23 15.04 -1.56 4.21
CA LYS A 23 16.38 -2.10 3.90
C LYS A 23 16.32 -3.43 3.15
N GLY A 24 15.28 -4.23 3.39
CA GLY A 24 15.12 -5.57 2.83
C GLY A 24 13.94 -5.65 1.88
N VAL A 25 14.01 -6.59 0.93
CA VAL A 25 12.86 -6.89 0.05
C VAL A 25 11.89 -7.77 0.81
N ILE A 26 10.67 -7.27 0.99
CA ILE A 26 9.57 -8.01 1.62
C ILE A 26 8.90 -8.93 0.56
N PRO A 27 8.65 -10.22 0.87
CA PRO A 27 7.98 -11.12 -0.07
C PRO A 27 6.56 -10.68 -0.41
N ALA A 28 6.12 -10.93 -1.65
CA ALA A 28 4.79 -10.59 -2.15
C ALA A 28 3.65 -11.03 -1.21
N GLN A 29 3.71 -12.25 -0.66
CA GLN A 29 2.67 -12.77 0.24
C GLN A 29 2.51 -11.93 1.51
N SER A 30 3.63 -11.46 2.09
CA SER A 30 3.60 -10.58 3.25
C SER A 30 3.04 -9.21 2.90
N LYS A 31 3.32 -8.69 1.70
CA LYS A 31 2.75 -7.43 1.20
C LYS A 31 1.23 -7.53 1.01
N ILE A 32 0.78 -8.62 0.39
CA ILE A 32 -0.65 -8.91 0.19
C ILE A 32 -1.37 -8.95 1.53
N ALA A 33 -0.88 -9.74 2.49
CA ALA A 33 -1.47 -9.82 3.82
C ALA A 33 -1.51 -8.46 4.54
N PHE A 34 -0.47 -7.64 4.36
CA PHE A 34 -0.43 -6.29 4.92
C PHE A 34 -1.50 -5.37 4.29
N ILE A 35 -1.63 -5.36 2.96
CA ILE A 35 -2.63 -4.55 2.24
C ILE A 35 -4.05 -4.99 2.59
N ASP A 36 -4.28 -6.29 2.69
CA ASP A 36 -5.59 -6.83 3.07
C ASP A 36 -5.96 -6.39 4.49
N ALA A 37 -5.02 -6.45 5.44
CA ALA A 37 -5.24 -5.95 6.81
C ALA A 37 -5.51 -4.43 6.85
N LEU A 38 -4.84 -3.63 6.02
CA LEU A 38 -5.11 -2.19 5.89
C LEU A 38 -6.51 -1.93 5.33
N SER A 39 -6.94 -2.73 4.36
CA SER A 39 -8.29 -2.68 3.79
C SER A 39 -9.36 -3.09 4.83
N GLU A 40 -9.02 -4.01 5.72
CA GLU A 40 -9.87 -4.40 6.84
C GLU A 40 -10.03 -3.30 7.90
N ALA A 41 -8.97 -2.51 8.11
CA ALA A 41 -8.96 -1.37 9.03
C ALA A 41 -9.84 -0.19 8.60
N GLY A 42 -10.38 -0.21 7.37
CA GLY A 42 -11.33 0.80 6.88
C GLY A 42 -10.67 2.06 6.35
N LEU A 43 -9.41 1.96 5.90
CA LEU A 43 -8.74 3.05 5.20
C LEU A 43 -9.41 3.28 3.83
N PRO A 44 -9.73 4.53 3.46
CA PRO A 44 -10.53 4.81 2.26
C PRO A 44 -9.71 4.83 0.97
N GLU A 45 -8.38 4.78 1.05
CA GLU A 45 -7.47 4.83 -0.09
C GLU A 45 -6.10 4.28 0.33
N ILE A 46 -5.58 3.31 -0.45
CA ILE A 46 -4.29 2.64 -0.18
C ILE A 46 -3.47 2.63 -1.47
N GLU A 47 -2.26 3.19 -1.42
CA GLU A 47 -1.27 3.06 -2.48
C GLU A 47 -0.53 1.73 -2.34
N VAL A 48 -0.98 0.73 -3.10
CA VAL A 48 -0.58 -0.67 -2.91
C VAL A 48 0.81 -1.03 -3.44
N THR A 49 1.24 -0.43 -4.55
CA THR A 49 2.54 -0.70 -5.19
C THR A 49 2.85 0.34 -6.28
N SER A 50 3.96 0.20 -7.01
CA SER A 50 4.32 1.01 -8.17
C SER A 50 4.94 0.17 -9.30
N PHE A 51 4.57 0.46 -10.55
CA PHE A 51 5.11 -0.18 -11.75
C PHE A 51 6.35 0.56 -12.25
N VAL A 52 7.46 0.38 -11.56
CA VAL A 52 8.75 1.02 -11.84
C VAL A 52 9.78 0.01 -12.33
N ASN A 53 10.95 0.49 -12.74
CA ASN A 53 12.04 -0.40 -13.15
C ASN A 53 12.50 -1.26 -11.94
N PRO A 54 12.34 -2.60 -11.99
CA PRO A 54 12.64 -3.48 -10.86
C PRO A 54 14.14 -3.58 -10.54
N ALA A 55 15.01 -3.27 -11.50
CA ALA A 55 16.46 -3.21 -11.24
C ALA A 55 16.84 -1.96 -10.44
N ARG A 56 16.05 -0.88 -10.52
CA ARG A 56 16.27 0.36 -9.76
C ARG A 56 15.60 0.32 -8.39
N ILE A 57 14.42 -0.30 -8.31
CA ILE A 57 13.61 -0.41 -7.08
C ILE A 57 13.22 -1.89 -6.89
N PRO A 58 14.14 -2.74 -6.41
CA PRO A 58 13.87 -4.17 -6.24
C PRO A 58 12.77 -4.47 -5.21
N GLN A 59 12.53 -3.54 -4.27
CA GLN A 59 11.48 -3.65 -3.26
C GLN A 59 10.09 -3.79 -3.87
N LEU A 60 9.85 -3.26 -5.08
CA LEU A 60 8.53 -3.27 -5.73
C LEU A 60 8.49 -4.12 -7.02
N ALA A 61 9.49 -5.00 -7.21
CA ALA A 61 9.59 -5.83 -8.42
C ALA A 61 8.43 -6.83 -8.61
N ASP A 62 7.66 -7.10 -7.56
CA ASP A 62 6.52 -8.02 -7.51
C ASP A 62 5.16 -7.32 -7.66
N ALA A 63 5.12 -6.11 -8.22
CA ALA A 63 3.92 -5.28 -8.33
C ALA A 63 2.71 -6.01 -8.96
N GLU A 64 2.90 -6.75 -10.05
CA GLU A 64 1.83 -7.52 -10.69
C GLU A 64 1.27 -8.60 -9.77
N THR A 65 2.14 -9.36 -9.11
CA THR A 65 1.77 -10.42 -8.16
C THR A 65 0.99 -9.86 -6.98
N VAL A 66 1.45 -8.73 -6.42
CA VAL A 66 0.77 -8.07 -5.31
C VAL A 66 -0.62 -7.59 -5.75
N LEU A 67 -0.71 -6.88 -6.88
CA LEU A 67 -1.98 -6.34 -7.36
C LEU A 67 -3.01 -7.42 -7.71
N ALA A 68 -2.55 -8.57 -8.20
CA ALA A 68 -3.40 -9.72 -8.51
C ALA A 68 -3.82 -10.51 -7.25
N GLY A 69 -3.03 -10.45 -6.17
CA GLY A 69 -3.23 -11.26 -4.97
C GLY A 69 -4.09 -10.63 -3.88
N ILE A 70 -4.21 -9.29 -3.85
CA ILE A 70 -4.99 -8.57 -2.83
C ILE A 70 -6.50 -8.78 -2.98
N GLN A 71 -7.20 -8.74 -1.85
CA GLN A 71 -8.66 -8.74 -1.81
C GLN A 71 -9.20 -7.31 -1.93
N ARG A 72 -9.90 -7.01 -3.02
CA ARG A 72 -10.51 -5.68 -3.22
C ARG A 72 -11.79 -5.56 -2.40
N ARG A 73 -11.74 -4.74 -1.34
CA ARG A 73 -12.90 -4.44 -0.49
C ARG A 73 -13.70 -3.27 -1.05
N ALA A 74 -15.02 -3.37 -1.03
CA ALA A 74 -15.89 -2.25 -1.38
C ALA A 74 -15.68 -1.08 -0.40
N GLY A 75 -15.49 0.13 -0.94
CA GLY A 75 -15.26 1.35 -0.15
C GLY A 75 -13.79 1.69 0.13
N VAL A 76 -12.85 0.96 -0.49
CA VAL A 76 -11.40 1.18 -0.48
C VAL A 76 -10.90 1.39 -1.90
#